data_AF-K3WLK4-F1
#
_entry.id   AF-K3WLK4-F1
#
_cell.length_a   1.000
_cell.length_b   1.000
_cell.length_c   1.000
_cell.angle_alpha   90.00
_cell.angle_beta   90.00
_cell.angle_gamma   90.00
#
_symmetry.space_group_name_H-M   'P 1'
#
loop_
_entity.id
_entity.type
_entity.pdbx_description
1 polymer ?
#
loop_
_entity_poly.entity_id
_entity_poly.type
_entity_poly.pdbx_seq_one_letter_code
_entity_poly.pdbx_strand_id
1 'polypeptide(L)'
;MVAPSASDSSRPTDLSAVDIAQVLANNLLAFDKRESEFSGWIHVAELPSVALGAQDTALASMTHTEELQRGMSKKQRKRVRKERKRLVFHRRFCRLRELMCTFYADDAPTCEPLDRLVIISVARVHDRNKAFQVVDYEDRRLEMYTTLGADFEEWYGAFASAVRTTQVAKSSSSRVPDEMQHESQHRARRQRRRSGRKATTVAPTEEDGEDEQEEEDDRTRTAWLYLESPWWRLHQPRRRYYFVLSRATLGCFSVNKEGQLAEKVVTVAKFTCDLEHKSLIALHVTCATGKTMRLTCSSNATTKRTMRDWVDHLQDALEAPAS
;
A
#
# COMPACT_ATOMS: atom_id res chain seq x y z
N MET A 1 20.56 1.30 -51.70
CA MET A 1 19.38 0.83 -50.96
C MET A 1 19.86 -0.19 -49.95
N VAL A 2 19.93 0.18 -48.66
CA VAL A 2 20.28 -0.71 -47.55
C VAL A 2 19.32 -0.36 -46.41
N ALA A 3 18.63 -1.39 -45.89
CA ALA A 3 17.62 -1.31 -44.84
C ALA A 3 18.26 -1.18 -43.44
N PRO A 4 17.50 -0.77 -42.41
CA PRO A 4 18.04 -0.30 -41.13
C PRO A 4 18.34 -1.44 -40.15
N SER A 5 19.48 -1.34 -39.45
CA SER A 5 19.81 -2.20 -38.31
C SER A 5 19.10 -1.71 -37.05
N ALA A 6 18.34 -2.61 -36.44
CA ALA A 6 17.79 -2.49 -35.11
C ALA A 6 18.91 -2.20 -34.09
N SER A 7 18.68 -1.21 -33.22
CA SER A 7 19.46 -1.06 -31.99
C SER A 7 18.55 -1.34 -30.82
N ASP A 8 18.85 -2.45 -30.16
CA ASP A 8 18.29 -2.92 -28.91
C ASP A 8 18.34 -1.83 -27.84
N SER A 9 17.16 -1.44 -27.36
CA SER A 9 17.03 -0.66 -26.13
C SER A 9 17.26 -1.58 -24.92
N SER A 10 18.52 -1.88 -24.65
CA SER A 10 18.95 -2.48 -23.39
C SER A 10 18.49 -1.59 -22.22
N ARG A 11 17.71 -2.18 -21.30
CA ARG A 11 17.32 -1.50 -20.06
C ARG A 11 18.57 -1.29 -19.20
N PRO A 12 18.90 -0.04 -18.80
CA PRO A 12 20.07 0.23 -17.99
C PRO A 12 19.87 -0.35 -16.60
N THR A 13 20.73 -1.30 -16.22
CA THR A 13 20.77 -1.93 -14.90
C THR A 13 21.92 -1.34 -14.07
N ASP A 14 22.04 0.00 -14.09
CA ASP A 14 23.05 0.71 -13.31
C ASP A 14 22.41 1.82 -12.47
N LEU A 15 22.41 1.61 -11.15
CA LEU A 15 21.68 2.44 -10.17
C LEU A 15 22.52 3.64 -9.66
N SER A 16 23.72 3.88 -10.20
CA SER A 16 24.35 5.21 -10.08
C SER A 16 23.70 6.26 -10.98
N ALA A 17 22.75 5.86 -11.83
CA ALA A 17 22.00 6.74 -12.72
C ALA A 17 20.59 7.12 -12.20
N VAL A 18 20.22 6.71 -10.98
CA VAL A 18 19.03 7.31 -10.34
C VAL A 18 19.42 8.71 -9.92
N ASP A 19 18.99 9.68 -10.71
CA ASP A 19 19.18 11.10 -10.42
C ASP A 19 18.44 11.45 -9.14
N ILE A 20 19.16 11.39 -8.00
CA ILE A 20 18.66 11.78 -6.69
C ILE A 20 18.10 13.21 -6.77
N ALA A 21 18.64 14.09 -7.63
CA ALA A 21 18.09 15.43 -7.82
C ALA A 21 16.70 15.41 -8.47
N GLN A 22 16.43 14.48 -9.40
CA GLN A 22 15.12 14.32 -10.03
C GLN A 22 14.08 13.69 -9.09
N VAL A 23 14.49 12.74 -8.25
CA VAL A 23 13.64 12.20 -7.17
C VAL A 23 13.33 13.30 -6.14
N LEU A 24 14.34 14.09 -5.74
CA LEU A 24 14.20 15.24 -4.86
C LEU A 24 13.26 16.30 -5.43
N ALA A 25 13.24 16.49 -6.75
CA ALA A 25 12.33 17.42 -7.42
C ALA A 25 10.87 16.93 -7.43
N ASN A 26 10.65 15.62 -7.50
CA ASN A 26 9.31 15.05 -7.73
C ASN A 26 8.53 14.66 -6.46
N ASN A 27 9.07 14.91 -5.27
CA ASN A 27 8.49 14.52 -3.98
C ASN A 27 8.30 13.00 -3.80
N LEU A 28 8.99 12.17 -4.58
CA LEU A 28 8.84 10.72 -4.51
C LEU A 28 9.65 10.15 -3.35
N LEU A 29 9.15 9.04 -2.78
CA LEU A 29 9.90 8.23 -1.84
C LEU A 29 10.96 7.44 -2.60
N ALA A 30 12.23 7.61 -2.24
CA ALA A 30 13.31 6.77 -2.72
C ALA A 30 13.77 5.79 -1.65
N PHE A 31 14.16 4.60 -2.08
CA PHE A 31 14.82 3.62 -1.23
C PHE A 31 16.28 3.45 -1.66
N ASP A 32 17.20 3.78 -0.76
CA ASP A 32 18.61 3.50 -0.92
C ASP A 32 18.92 2.09 -0.41
N LYS A 33 19.20 1.18 -1.35
CA LYS A 33 19.52 -0.21 -1.05
C LYS A 33 20.83 -0.37 -0.27
N ARG A 34 21.79 0.56 -0.41
CA ARG A 34 23.12 0.44 0.23
C ARG A 34 23.01 0.70 1.73
N GLU A 35 22.31 1.77 2.09
CA GLU A 35 22.10 2.15 3.49
C GLU A 35 20.84 1.53 4.11
N SER A 36 20.02 0.84 3.31
CA SER A 36 18.70 0.33 3.71
C SER A 36 17.80 1.45 4.25
N GLU A 37 17.79 2.58 3.55
CA GLU A 37 17.17 3.82 4.01
C GLU A 37 16.10 4.31 3.03
N PHE A 38 14.94 4.71 3.55
CA PHE A 38 13.94 5.44 2.77
C PHE A 38 14.13 6.94 2.94
N SER A 39 14.07 7.71 1.85
CA SER A 39 14.20 9.16 1.91
C SER A 39 13.26 9.89 0.96
N GLY A 40 12.82 11.08 1.33
CA GLY A 40 11.94 11.90 0.49
C GLY A 40 11.31 13.07 1.25
N TRP A 41 10.46 13.81 0.55
CA TRP A 41 9.75 14.96 1.12
C TRP A 41 8.44 14.55 1.77
N ILE A 42 8.22 14.99 3.01
CA ILE A 42 6.97 14.78 3.73
C ILE A 42 6.58 16.05 4.48
N HIS A 43 5.29 16.25 4.69
CA HIS A 43 4.81 17.36 5.49
C HIS A 43 4.60 16.91 6.93
N VAL A 44 5.24 17.59 7.85
CA VAL A 44 5.26 17.27 9.26
C VAL A 44 4.51 18.35 10.01
N ALA A 45 3.54 17.97 10.83
CA ALA A 45 2.86 18.90 11.72
C ALA A 45 3.85 19.38 12.78
N GLU A 46 4.01 20.69 12.90
CA GLU A 46 4.75 21.25 14.03
C GLU A 46 3.95 20.91 15.29
N LEU A 47 4.54 20.08 16.14
CA LEU A 47 4.08 19.98 17.51
C LEU A 47 4.24 21.39 18.08
N PRO A 48 3.16 22.02 18.59
CA PRO A 48 3.31 23.31 19.25
C PRO A 48 4.38 23.10 20.29
N SER A 49 5.52 23.78 20.14
CA SER A 49 6.60 23.70 21.10
C SER A 49 5.96 24.00 22.43
N VAL A 50 5.79 22.95 23.24
CA VAL A 50 5.27 23.11 24.58
C VAL A 50 6.41 23.84 25.25
N ALA A 51 6.31 25.17 25.29
CA ALA A 51 7.16 26.00 26.11
C ALA A 51 7.27 25.26 27.44
N LEU A 52 8.50 24.90 27.79
CA LEU A 52 8.93 23.91 28.80
C LEU A 52 8.42 24.15 30.24
N GLY A 53 7.32 24.87 30.45
CA GLY A 53 6.74 25.22 31.75
C GLY A 53 5.29 24.81 31.99
N ALA A 54 4.66 23.99 31.14
CA ALA A 54 3.27 23.56 31.36
C ALA A 54 3.02 22.09 30.98
N GLN A 55 3.76 21.14 31.58
CA GLN A 55 3.63 19.72 31.28
C GLN A 55 2.58 18.94 32.10
N ASP A 56 1.97 19.50 33.14
CA ASP A 56 1.17 18.66 34.07
C ASP A 56 -0.32 18.48 33.72
N THR A 57 -0.85 19.01 32.61
CA THR A 57 -2.32 18.91 32.35
C THR A 57 -2.75 18.48 30.96
N ALA A 58 -1.83 18.27 29.99
CA ALA A 58 -2.20 17.86 28.64
C ALA A 58 -2.08 16.35 28.36
N LEU A 59 -1.26 15.61 29.13
CA LEU A 59 -0.88 14.23 28.83
C LEU A 59 -1.95 13.16 29.12
N ALA A 60 -3.02 13.47 29.86
CA ALA A 60 -4.06 12.49 30.16
C ALA A 60 -5.25 12.45 29.16
N SER A 61 -5.28 13.31 28.13
CA SER A 61 -6.55 13.63 27.46
C SER A 61 -6.85 12.95 26.12
N MET A 62 -6.01 12.06 25.58
CA MET A 62 -6.22 11.57 24.19
C MET A 62 -6.48 10.07 24.01
N THR A 63 -6.24 9.22 25.00
CA THR A 63 -6.75 7.83 24.98
C THR A 63 -8.16 7.73 25.55
N HIS A 64 -8.57 8.69 26.39
CA HIS A 64 -9.93 8.81 26.94
C HIS A 64 -10.94 9.52 26.00
N THR A 65 -10.49 10.04 24.85
CA THR A 65 -11.34 10.88 23.98
C THR A 65 -12.47 10.14 23.26
N GLU A 66 -12.37 8.84 23.03
CA GLU A 66 -13.45 8.12 22.34
C GLU A 66 -14.66 7.87 23.25
N GLU A 67 -14.43 7.58 24.53
CA GLU A 67 -15.51 7.45 25.53
C GLU A 67 -16.10 8.81 25.91
N LEU A 68 -15.27 9.84 26.09
CA LEU A 68 -15.74 11.21 26.30
C LEU A 68 -16.52 11.74 25.10
N GLN A 69 -16.19 11.32 23.88
CA GLN A 69 -16.96 11.70 22.69
C GLN A 69 -18.37 11.13 22.70
N ARG A 70 -18.62 9.95 23.27
CA ARG A 70 -19.97 9.35 23.31
C ARG A 70 -20.98 10.23 24.07
N GLY A 71 -20.55 10.94 25.12
CA GLY A 71 -21.39 11.87 25.90
C GLY A 71 -21.52 13.30 25.35
N MET A 72 -20.68 13.72 24.40
CA MET A 72 -20.69 15.10 23.91
C MET A 72 -21.83 15.39 22.94
N SER A 73 -22.47 16.56 23.08
CA SER A 73 -23.48 17.04 22.14
C SER A 73 -22.90 17.25 20.73
N LYS A 74 -23.73 17.14 19.68
CA LYS A 74 -23.31 17.40 18.29
C LYS A 74 -22.62 18.77 18.12
N LYS A 75 -22.99 19.77 18.91
CA LYS A 75 -22.41 21.13 18.90
C LYS A 75 -21.03 21.15 19.56
N GLN A 76 -20.83 20.42 20.66
CA GLN A 76 -19.52 20.25 21.30
C GLN A 76 -18.57 19.44 20.42
N ARG A 77 -19.03 18.34 19.82
CA ARG A 77 -18.22 17.59 18.84
C ARG A 77 -17.80 18.46 17.65
N LYS A 78 -18.68 19.33 17.16
CA LYS A 78 -18.34 20.33 16.12
C LYS A 78 -17.34 21.38 16.61
N ARG A 79 -17.46 21.87 17.85
CA ARG A 79 -16.50 22.81 18.45
C ARG A 79 -15.14 22.16 18.68
N VAL A 80 -15.07 20.98 19.29
CA VAL A 80 -13.83 20.21 19.47
C VAL A 80 -13.19 19.85 18.12
N ARG A 81 -13.99 19.51 17.09
CA ARG A 81 -13.46 19.37 15.72
C ARG A 81 -12.96 20.67 15.10
N LYS A 82 -13.54 21.81 15.46
CA LYS A 82 -13.14 23.14 14.98
C LYS A 82 -11.94 23.70 15.76
N GLU A 83 -11.79 23.31 17.03
CA GLU A 83 -10.71 23.66 17.96
C GLU A 83 -9.55 22.67 17.97
N ARG A 84 -9.69 21.49 17.33
CA ARG A 84 -8.54 20.72 16.86
C ARG A 84 -7.77 21.66 15.95
N LYS A 85 -6.81 22.33 16.58
CA LYS A 85 -6.05 23.47 16.09
C LYS A 85 -5.62 23.18 14.66
N ARG A 86 -5.67 24.21 13.81
CA ARG A 86 -5.04 24.14 12.49
C ARG A 86 -3.59 23.75 12.72
N LEU A 87 -3.28 22.48 12.54
CA LEU A 87 -1.91 22.00 12.58
C LEU A 87 -1.22 22.67 11.40
N VAL A 88 -0.14 23.39 11.69
CA VAL A 88 0.71 23.97 10.67
C VAL A 88 1.65 22.85 10.24
N PHE A 89 1.56 22.50 8.98
CA PHE A 89 2.41 21.49 8.38
C PHE A 89 3.56 22.18 7.68
N HIS A 90 4.77 21.70 7.95
CA HIS A 90 5.97 22.15 7.27
C HIS A 90 6.50 21.04 6.38
N ARG A 91 6.95 21.41 5.18
CA ARG A 91 7.65 20.48 4.31
C ARG A 91 9.04 20.21 4.90
N ARG A 92 9.39 18.93 5.02
CA ARG A 92 10.64 18.45 5.59
C ARG A 92 11.18 17.32 4.75
N PHE A 93 12.49 17.27 4.57
CA PHE A 93 13.13 16.09 4.02
C PHE A 93 13.25 15.07 5.15
N CYS A 94 12.72 13.87 4.93
CA CYS A 94 12.67 12.81 5.91
C CYS A 94 13.58 11.66 5.45
N ARG A 95 14.38 11.13 6.39
CA ARG A 95 15.17 9.92 6.23
C ARG A 95 14.71 8.90 7.26
N LEU A 96 14.31 7.72 6.80
CA LEU A 96 13.86 6.61 7.64
C LEU A 96 14.83 5.44 7.46
N ARG A 97 15.64 5.20 8.49
CA ARG A 97 16.58 4.08 8.59
C ARG A 97 16.17 3.22 9.78
N GLU A 98 15.69 2.02 9.52
CA GLU A 98 15.10 1.16 10.55
C GLU A 98 14.00 1.92 11.33
N LEU A 99 14.09 2.01 12.67
CA LEU A 99 13.16 2.80 13.50
C LEU A 99 13.52 4.27 13.61
N MET A 100 14.70 4.69 13.12
CA MET A 100 15.16 6.06 13.24
C MET A 100 14.62 6.90 12.08
N CYS A 101 13.84 7.91 12.42
CA CYS A 101 13.33 8.90 11.49
C CYS A 101 13.99 10.26 11.76
N THR A 102 14.71 10.77 10.77
CA THR A 102 15.45 12.04 10.86
C THR A 102 14.85 13.06 9.91
N PHE A 103 14.61 14.27 10.40
CA PHE A 103 14.09 15.37 9.60
C PHE A 103 15.15 16.43 9.32
N TYR A 104 15.08 16.99 8.13
CA TYR A 104 15.93 18.09 7.68
C TYR A 104 15.05 19.23 7.17
N ALA A 105 15.60 20.44 7.18
CA ALA A 105 14.95 21.62 6.63
C ALA A 105 14.77 21.51 5.10
N ASP A 106 14.10 22.51 4.50
CA ASP A 106 13.84 22.56 3.05
C ASP A 106 15.13 22.66 2.20
N ASP A 107 16.27 23.02 2.79
CA ASP A 107 17.55 23.26 2.09
C ASP A 107 18.48 22.03 2.00
N ALA A 108 17.90 20.83 1.84
CA ALA A 108 18.58 19.59 1.44
C ALA A 108 19.63 19.02 2.47
N PRO A 109 20.16 17.80 2.28
CA PRO A 109 20.73 16.97 3.36
C PRO A 109 22.13 17.38 3.85
N THR A 110 22.67 18.51 3.38
CA THR A 110 23.93 19.09 3.90
C THR A 110 23.74 19.84 5.20
N CYS A 111 22.50 20.14 5.58
CA CYS A 111 22.17 20.77 6.84
C CYS A 111 22.17 19.79 8.01
N GLU A 112 22.40 20.31 9.22
CA GLU A 112 22.22 19.54 10.44
C GLU A 112 20.76 19.05 10.57
N PRO A 113 20.55 17.84 11.13
CA PRO A 113 19.20 17.32 11.33
C PRO A 113 18.44 18.19 12.32
N LEU A 114 17.20 18.55 11.97
CA LEU A 114 16.32 19.34 12.82
C LEU A 114 15.80 18.54 14.01
N ASP A 115 15.45 17.27 13.77
CA ASP A 115 14.91 16.38 14.79
C ASP A 115 15.16 14.92 14.42
N ARG A 116 15.17 14.06 15.44
CA ARG A 116 15.37 12.62 15.33
C ARG A 116 14.36 11.90 16.24
N LEU A 117 13.59 10.99 15.66
CA LEU A 117 12.58 10.20 16.34
C LEU A 117 12.89 8.71 16.21
N VAL A 118 12.85 7.98 17.33
CA VAL A 118 12.86 6.51 17.32
C VAL A 118 11.42 6.03 17.39
N ILE A 119 10.91 5.55 16.27
CA ILE A 119 9.49 5.25 16.08
C ILE A 119 9.16 3.88 16.65
N ILE A 120 8.09 3.81 17.44
CA ILE A 120 7.59 2.58 18.04
C ILE A 120 6.24 2.15 17.47
N SER A 121 5.48 3.08 16.89
CA SER A 121 4.21 2.77 16.22
C SER A 121 3.86 3.77 15.13
N VAL A 122 3.02 3.32 14.19
CA VAL A 122 2.44 4.14 13.13
C VAL A 122 0.96 3.80 12.98
N ALA A 123 0.12 4.81 12.78
CA ALA A 123 -1.33 4.67 12.64
C ALA A 123 -1.88 5.64 11.59
N ARG A 124 -2.95 5.26 10.89
CA ARG A 124 -3.63 6.16 9.95
C ARG A 124 -4.46 7.20 10.70
N VAL A 125 -4.48 8.43 10.20
CA VAL A 125 -5.33 9.50 10.76
C VAL A 125 -6.64 9.57 9.97
N HIS A 126 -7.68 8.91 10.47
CA HIS A 126 -8.92 8.69 9.70
C HIS A 126 -9.74 9.95 9.40
N ASP A 127 -9.53 11.04 10.15
CA ASP A 127 -10.20 12.32 9.90
C ASP A 127 -9.47 13.22 8.91
N ARG A 128 -8.30 12.81 8.40
CA ARG A 128 -7.51 13.55 7.40
C ARG A 128 -7.03 12.61 6.30
N ASN A 129 -7.41 12.94 5.06
CA ASN A 129 -6.99 12.14 3.91
C ASN A 129 -5.47 12.22 3.73
N LYS A 130 -4.81 11.08 3.49
CA LYS A 130 -3.35 10.99 3.28
C LYS A 130 -2.50 11.45 4.46
N ALA A 131 -3.03 11.30 5.68
CA ALA A 131 -2.31 11.59 6.90
C ALA A 131 -2.13 10.33 7.74
N PHE A 132 -0.98 10.25 8.40
CA PHE A 132 -0.67 9.20 9.36
C PHE A 132 0.06 9.81 10.55
N GLN A 133 0.00 9.13 11.68
CA GLN A 133 0.63 9.54 12.92
C GLN A 133 1.69 8.51 13.27
N VAL A 134 2.89 8.98 13.62
CA VAL A 134 3.93 8.17 14.23
C VAL A 134 4.01 8.51 15.71
N VAL A 135 4.33 7.50 16.52
CA VAL A 135 4.62 7.68 17.95
C VAL A 135 6.03 7.22 18.20
N ASP A 136 6.81 8.02 18.91
CA ASP A 136 8.17 7.69 19.29
C ASP A 136 8.25 7.06 20.69
N TYR A 137 9.46 6.70 21.12
CA TYR A 137 9.71 6.10 22.43
C TYR A 137 9.41 7.01 23.63
N GLU A 138 9.31 8.33 23.43
CA GLU A 138 8.95 9.32 24.45
C GLU A 138 7.44 9.63 24.43
N ASP A 139 6.64 8.81 23.75
CA ASP A 139 5.22 9.01 23.49
C ASP A 139 4.89 10.32 22.74
N ARG A 140 5.88 10.94 22.09
CA ARG A 140 5.66 12.09 21.20
C ARG A 140 4.92 11.62 19.96
N ARG A 141 3.82 12.31 19.66
CA ARG A 141 2.96 12.00 18.52
C ARG A 141 3.20 12.99 17.40
N LEU A 142 3.77 12.53 16.30
CA LEU A 142 4.01 13.37 15.14
C LEU A 142 3.00 13.03 14.04
N GLU A 143 2.23 14.02 13.60
CA GLU A 143 1.32 13.85 12.48
C GLU A 143 2.03 14.23 11.18
N MET A 144 1.94 13.34 10.19
CA MET A 144 2.56 13.48 8.89
C MET A 144 1.51 13.42 7.80
N TYR A 145 1.73 14.13 6.70
CA TYR A 145 0.87 14.09 5.53
C TYR A 145 1.67 14.14 4.22
N THR A 146 1.12 13.52 3.18
CA THR A 146 1.67 13.59 1.82
C THR A 146 0.68 14.27 0.88
N THR A 147 1.18 15.07 -0.06
CA THR A 147 0.35 15.76 -1.07
C THR A 147 -0.25 14.76 -2.07
N LEU A 148 0.52 13.74 -2.47
CA LEU A 148 0.12 12.73 -3.42
C LEU A 148 -0.36 11.45 -2.71
N GLY A 149 -1.38 10.82 -3.28
CA GLY A 149 -2.00 9.63 -2.67
C GLY A 149 -1.19 8.35 -2.85
N ALA A 150 -0.40 8.24 -3.91
CA ALA A 150 0.50 7.11 -4.11
C ALA A 150 1.60 7.12 -3.05
N ASP A 151 2.25 8.28 -2.85
CA ASP A 151 3.30 8.49 -1.86
C ASP A 151 2.80 8.19 -0.43
N PHE A 152 1.52 8.42 -0.14
CA PHE A 152 0.97 8.12 1.17
C PHE A 152 1.11 6.63 1.53
N GLU A 153 0.74 5.74 0.61
CA GLU A 153 0.78 4.29 0.86
C GLU A 153 2.23 3.79 0.93
N GLU A 154 3.12 4.37 0.12
CA GLU A 154 4.55 4.07 0.15
C GLU A 154 5.20 4.50 1.48
N TRP A 155 4.99 5.74 1.90
CA TRP A 155 5.49 6.23 3.19
C TRP A 155 4.91 5.45 4.36
N TYR A 156 3.59 5.29 4.41
CA TYR A 156 2.93 4.53 5.48
C TYR A 156 3.44 3.08 5.51
N GLY A 157 3.58 2.46 4.35
CA GLY A 157 4.13 1.11 4.19
C GLY A 157 5.56 1.00 4.71
N ALA A 158 6.42 1.97 4.40
CA ALA A 158 7.80 2.02 4.88
C ALA A 158 7.88 2.11 6.42
N PHE A 159 7.15 3.05 7.04
CA PHE A 159 7.08 3.17 8.50
C PHE A 159 6.50 1.91 9.16
N ALA A 160 5.41 1.36 8.61
CA ALA A 160 4.79 0.16 9.15
C ALA A 160 5.67 -1.09 8.99
N SER A 161 6.47 -1.16 7.93
CA SER A 161 7.47 -2.22 7.73
C SER A 161 8.60 -2.11 8.74
N ALA A 162 9.15 -0.91 8.93
CA ALA A 162 10.20 -0.64 9.90
C ALA A 162 9.81 -1.06 11.33
N VAL A 163 8.61 -0.64 11.77
CA VAL A 163 8.08 -1.00 13.11
C VAL A 163 7.91 -2.51 13.24
N ARG A 164 7.29 -3.17 12.25
CA ARG A 164 7.04 -4.63 12.29
C ARG A 164 8.33 -5.44 12.31
N THR A 165 9.28 -5.15 11.43
CA THR A 165 10.56 -5.88 11.34
C THR A 165 11.31 -5.83 12.67
N THR A 166 11.30 -4.68 13.34
CA THR A 166 12.00 -4.52 14.62
C THR A 166 11.27 -5.18 15.79
N GLN A 167 9.93 -5.18 15.79
CA GLN A 167 9.15 -5.92 16.79
C GLN A 167 9.39 -7.44 16.70
N VAL A 168 9.50 -7.98 15.48
CA VAL A 168 9.81 -9.40 15.26
C VAL A 168 11.21 -9.75 15.76
N ALA A 169 12.22 -8.90 15.49
CA ALA A 169 13.59 -9.12 15.97
C ALA A 169 13.70 -9.15 17.52
N LYS A 170 12.91 -8.33 18.23
CA LYS A 170 12.85 -8.39 19.70
C LYS A 170 12.28 -9.72 20.21
N SER A 171 11.27 -10.26 19.53
CA SER A 171 10.61 -11.52 19.94
C SER A 171 11.48 -12.76 19.75
N SER A 172 12.37 -12.77 18.74
CA SER A 172 13.29 -13.89 18.51
C SER A 172 14.50 -13.90 19.44
N SER A 173 14.93 -12.72 19.91
CA SER A 173 16.07 -12.58 20.85
C SER A 173 15.74 -13.01 22.29
N SER A 174 14.46 -13.01 22.67
CA SER A 174 14.02 -13.38 24.02
C SER A 174 13.89 -14.90 24.27
N ARG A 175 14.16 -15.75 23.27
CA ARG A 175 14.25 -17.20 23.49
C ARG A 175 15.68 -17.58 23.85
N VAL A 176 16.10 -17.24 25.06
CA VAL A 176 17.15 -18.02 25.73
C VAL A 176 16.54 -19.40 26.00
N PRO A 177 17.04 -20.48 25.39
CA PRO A 177 16.61 -21.81 25.77
C PRO A 177 17.24 -22.13 27.13
N ASP A 178 16.42 -22.17 28.18
CA ASP A 178 16.78 -22.69 29.51
C ASP A 178 16.92 -24.23 29.51
N GLU A 179 17.42 -24.79 28.41
CA GLU A 179 17.34 -26.22 28.13
C GLU A 179 18.61 -26.78 27.45
N MET A 180 19.77 -26.19 27.74
CA MET A 180 21.05 -26.66 27.19
C MET A 180 22.15 -26.79 28.25
N GLN A 181 21.83 -27.39 29.40
CA GLN A 181 22.82 -27.94 30.34
C GLN A 181 22.83 -29.48 30.45
N HIS A 182 22.01 -30.22 29.68
CA HIS A 182 21.89 -31.67 29.88
C HIS A 182 22.03 -32.59 28.66
N GLU A 183 22.56 -32.12 27.52
CA GLU A 183 22.67 -32.95 26.31
C GLU A 183 24.08 -33.11 25.71
N SER A 184 25.14 -32.83 26.49
CA SER A 184 26.54 -33.01 26.05
C SER A 184 27.08 -34.46 26.14
N GLN A 185 26.23 -35.50 26.18
CA GLN A 185 26.70 -36.89 26.28
C GLN A 185 26.26 -37.88 25.19
N HIS A 186 25.43 -37.50 24.20
CA HIS A 186 24.90 -38.51 23.26
C HIS A 186 25.32 -38.41 21.78
N ARG A 187 26.23 -37.50 21.40
CA ARG A 187 26.60 -37.30 19.98
C ARG A 187 27.95 -37.84 19.52
N ALA A 188 28.46 -38.89 20.17
CA ALA A 188 29.65 -39.62 19.74
C ALA A 188 29.34 -41.06 19.28
N ARG A 189 28.43 -41.27 18.31
CA ARG A 189 28.31 -42.64 17.72
C ARG A 189 27.61 -42.84 16.37
N ARG A 190 27.48 -41.83 15.50
CA ARG A 190 26.95 -42.05 14.13
C ARG A 190 27.66 -41.22 13.06
N GLN A 191 28.95 -41.45 12.91
CA GLN A 191 29.67 -41.19 11.67
C GLN A 191 30.46 -42.45 11.30
N ARG A 192 29.95 -43.19 10.31
CA ARG A 192 30.73 -43.94 9.31
C ARG A 192 29.78 -44.74 8.44
N ARG A 193 30.10 -44.76 7.14
CA ARG A 193 29.49 -45.52 6.03
C ARG A 193 28.38 -44.79 5.27
N ARG A 194 28.78 -44.02 4.26
CA ARG A 194 28.70 -44.47 2.85
C ARG A 194 29.33 -43.44 1.91
N SER A 195 30.59 -43.72 1.57
CA SER A 195 31.21 -43.34 0.31
C SER A 195 30.69 -44.25 -0.81
N GLY A 196 30.39 -43.68 -1.98
CA GLY A 196 30.35 -44.45 -3.22
C GLY A 196 29.47 -43.87 -4.33
N ARG A 197 30.15 -43.28 -5.34
CA ARG A 197 29.98 -43.52 -6.81
C ARG A 197 28.55 -43.42 -7.39
N LYS A 198 28.28 -42.67 -8.46
CA LYS A 198 28.96 -42.62 -9.76
C LYS A 198 28.44 -41.41 -10.54
N ALA A 199 29.33 -40.78 -11.31
CA ALA A 199 28.99 -39.88 -12.41
C ALA A 199 28.44 -40.70 -13.59
N THR A 200 27.35 -40.22 -14.19
CA THR A 200 26.89 -40.64 -15.52
C THR A 200 26.62 -39.38 -16.32
N THR A 201 27.48 -39.15 -17.30
CA THR A 201 27.33 -38.19 -18.39
C THR A 201 26.24 -38.70 -19.32
N VAL A 202 25.18 -37.92 -19.51
CA VAL A 202 24.17 -38.14 -20.56
C VAL A 202 24.18 -36.93 -21.48
N ALA A 203 24.23 -37.23 -22.77
CA ALA A 203 24.33 -36.30 -23.89
C ALA A 203 23.07 -35.41 -24.03
N PRO A 204 23.17 -34.25 -24.69
CA PRO A 204 22.03 -33.40 -24.95
C PRO A 204 21.23 -33.96 -26.13
N THR A 205 19.99 -34.36 -25.86
CA THR A 205 18.99 -34.59 -26.91
C THR A 205 18.37 -33.23 -27.24
N GLU A 206 18.59 -32.79 -28.48
CA GLU A 206 17.84 -31.71 -29.11
C GLU A 206 16.41 -32.25 -29.35
N GLU A 207 15.47 -31.92 -28.46
CA GLU A 207 14.04 -32.13 -28.69
C GLU A 207 13.36 -30.77 -28.85
N ASP A 208 12.51 -30.75 -29.87
CA ASP A 208 11.78 -29.64 -30.46
C ASP A 208 11.15 -28.68 -29.44
N GLY A 209 11.23 -27.39 -29.76
CA GLY A 209 10.51 -26.32 -29.07
C GLY A 209 9.01 -26.48 -29.27
N GLU A 210 8.38 -27.20 -28.34
CA GLU A 210 6.94 -27.16 -28.13
C GLU A 210 6.55 -25.75 -27.67
N ASP A 211 5.52 -25.24 -28.33
CA ASP A 211 4.94 -23.92 -28.16
C ASP A 211 4.85 -23.48 -26.69
N GLU A 212 5.68 -22.52 -26.29
CA GLU A 212 5.38 -21.61 -25.18
C GLU A 212 4.19 -20.75 -25.60
N GLN A 213 3.02 -21.37 -25.70
CA GLN A 213 1.75 -20.69 -25.85
C GLN A 213 1.52 -19.99 -24.52
N GLU A 214 2.01 -18.75 -24.49
CA GLU A 214 1.99 -17.83 -23.36
C GLU A 214 0.68 -17.99 -22.61
N GLU A 215 0.80 -18.25 -21.31
CA GLU A 215 -0.26 -18.31 -20.29
C GLU A 215 -0.91 -16.91 -20.13
N GLU A 216 -1.37 -16.32 -21.24
CA GLU A 216 -1.81 -14.94 -21.41
C GLU A 216 -3.28 -14.75 -21.01
N ASP A 217 -4.02 -15.85 -20.77
CA ASP A 217 -5.48 -15.88 -20.62
C ASP A 217 -6.01 -15.48 -19.24
N ASP A 218 -5.15 -15.31 -18.23
CA ASP A 218 -5.55 -14.87 -16.89
C ASP A 218 -5.19 -13.41 -16.58
N ARG A 219 -5.23 -12.56 -17.61
CA ARG A 219 -5.05 -11.11 -17.47
C ARG A 219 -6.11 -10.51 -16.57
N THR A 220 -5.74 -10.34 -15.31
CA THR A 220 -6.54 -9.68 -14.30
C THR A 220 -6.60 -8.17 -14.57
N ARG A 221 -7.79 -7.61 -14.70
CA ARG A 221 -8.02 -6.17 -14.90
C ARG A 221 -8.40 -5.51 -13.59
N THR A 222 -7.85 -4.34 -13.29
CA THR A 222 -8.14 -3.62 -12.04
C THR A 222 -8.54 -2.17 -12.28
N ALA A 223 -9.48 -1.66 -11.50
CA ALA A 223 -9.97 -0.29 -11.65
C ALA A 223 -10.64 0.23 -10.38
N TRP A 224 -10.54 1.54 -10.15
CA TRP A 224 -11.37 2.21 -9.16
C TRP A 224 -12.68 2.68 -9.80
N LEU A 225 -13.81 2.08 -9.41
CA LEU A 225 -15.14 2.39 -9.96
C LEU A 225 -16.10 2.83 -8.85
N TYR A 226 -17.15 3.55 -9.23
CA TYR A 226 -18.26 3.87 -8.35
C TYR A 226 -19.34 2.81 -8.49
N LEU A 227 -19.69 2.19 -7.37
CA LEU A 227 -20.83 1.30 -7.28
C LEU A 227 -22.06 2.11 -6.90
N GLU A 228 -23.02 2.14 -7.81
CA GLU A 228 -24.38 2.54 -7.49
C GLU A 228 -25.08 1.34 -6.86
N SER A 229 -25.49 1.52 -5.61
CA SER A 229 -26.25 0.50 -4.91
C SER A 229 -27.53 0.20 -5.70
N PRO A 230 -28.05 -1.02 -5.60
CA PRO A 230 -29.31 -1.33 -6.25
C PRO A 230 -30.39 -0.34 -5.80
N TRP A 231 -31.24 0.06 -6.74
CA TRP A 231 -32.32 1.04 -6.58
C TRP A 231 -33.24 0.80 -5.37
N TRP A 232 -33.30 -0.42 -4.82
CA TRP A 232 -34.04 -0.74 -3.60
C TRP A 232 -33.39 -0.28 -2.29
N ARG A 233 -32.17 0.28 -2.31
CA ARG A 233 -31.58 1.00 -1.16
C ARG A 233 -31.50 2.49 -1.46
N LEU A 234 -32.66 3.15 -1.38
CA LEU A 234 -32.97 4.52 -1.82
C LEU A 234 -32.05 5.67 -1.34
N HIS A 235 -31.06 5.46 -0.45
CA HIS A 235 -30.30 6.58 0.14
C HIS A 235 -28.80 6.32 0.41
N GLN A 236 -28.15 5.38 -0.27
CA GLN A 236 -26.69 5.28 -0.14
C GLN A 236 -25.97 6.16 -1.15
N PRO A 237 -25.06 7.06 -0.72
CA PRO A 237 -24.24 7.84 -1.63
C PRO A 237 -23.41 6.90 -2.51
N ARG A 238 -23.14 7.32 -3.76
CA ARG A 238 -22.16 6.66 -4.66
C ARG A 238 -20.88 6.39 -3.87
N ARG A 239 -20.51 5.12 -3.75
CA ARG A 239 -19.29 4.70 -3.05
C ARG A 239 -18.28 4.22 -4.08
N ARG A 240 -17.03 4.63 -3.89
CA ARG A 240 -15.91 4.23 -4.73
C ARG A 240 -15.28 2.96 -4.16
N TYR A 241 -15.05 1.96 -5.00
CA TYR A 241 -14.45 0.69 -4.64
C TYR A 241 -13.32 0.36 -5.62
N TYR A 242 -12.37 -0.45 -5.17
CA TYR A 242 -11.36 -1.04 -6.03
C TYR A 242 -11.88 -2.38 -6.52
N PHE A 243 -12.00 -2.54 -7.83
CA PHE A 243 -12.49 -3.76 -8.44
C PHE A 243 -11.36 -4.49 -9.14
N VAL A 244 -11.45 -5.82 -9.10
CA VAL A 244 -10.54 -6.75 -9.76
C VAL A 244 -11.42 -7.70 -10.58
N LEU A 245 -11.21 -7.72 -11.89
CA LEU A 245 -11.91 -8.57 -12.83
C LEU A 245 -10.93 -9.62 -13.35
N SER A 246 -11.26 -10.88 -13.17
CA SER A 246 -10.50 -12.02 -13.70
C SER A 246 -11.49 -13.01 -14.32
N ARG A 247 -11.35 -13.28 -15.62
CA ARG A 247 -12.37 -13.96 -16.43
C ARG A 247 -13.77 -13.35 -16.21
N ALA A 248 -14.77 -14.16 -15.90
CA ALA A 248 -16.11 -13.75 -15.52
C ALA A 248 -16.29 -13.49 -14.00
N THR A 249 -15.19 -13.47 -13.23
CA THR A 249 -15.23 -13.24 -11.77
C THR A 249 -14.88 -11.80 -11.45
N LEU A 250 -15.79 -11.12 -10.77
CA LEU A 250 -15.64 -9.75 -10.33
C LEU A 250 -15.47 -9.68 -8.81
N GLY A 251 -14.26 -9.37 -8.37
CA GLY A 251 -13.92 -9.02 -7.00
C GLY A 251 -14.11 -7.52 -6.74
N CYS A 252 -14.71 -7.17 -5.61
CA CYS A 252 -14.86 -5.80 -5.14
C CYS A 252 -14.24 -5.68 -3.75
N PHE A 253 -13.28 -4.75 -3.63
CA PHE A 253 -12.59 -4.44 -2.40
C PHE A 253 -12.99 -3.04 -1.96
N SER A 254 -13.57 -2.97 -0.76
CA SER A 254 -13.71 -1.72 -0.02
C SER A 254 -12.78 -1.79 1.17
N VAL A 255 -11.83 -0.86 1.23
CA VAL A 255 -11.22 -0.52 2.51
C VAL A 255 -12.21 0.37 3.21
N ASN A 256 -12.94 -0.16 4.20
CA ASN A 256 -13.82 0.67 5.00
C ASN A 256 -12.97 1.65 5.85
N LYS A 257 -13.61 2.58 6.57
CA LYS A 257 -12.89 3.54 7.42
C LYS A 257 -12.05 2.88 8.51
N GLU A 258 -12.32 1.61 8.82
CA GLU A 258 -11.64 0.80 9.85
C GLU A 258 -10.50 -0.06 9.27
N GLY A 259 -10.18 0.06 7.98
CA GLY A 259 -9.14 -0.76 7.35
C GLY A 259 -9.53 -2.23 7.13
N GLN A 260 -10.78 -2.59 7.40
CA GLN A 260 -11.27 -3.94 7.14
C GLN A 260 -11.54 -4.09 5.65
N LEU A 261 -10.95 -5.14 5.07
CA LEU A 261 -11.19 -5.58 3.71
C LEU A 261 -12.63 -6.12 3.64
N ALA A 262 -13.56 -5.30 3.16
CA ALA A 262 -14.84 -5.84 2.72
C ALA A 262 -14.62 -6.38 1.31
N GLU A 263 -14.27 -7.66 1.24
CA GLU A 263 -14.17 -8.41 -0.01
C GLU A 263 -15.56 -8.97 -0.37
N LYS A 264 -16.02 -8.64 -1.57
CA LYS A 264 -17.17 -9.30 -2.16
C LYS A 264 -16.78 -9.79 -3.55
N VAL A 265 -16.76 -11.10 -3.71
CA VAL A 265 -16.54 -11.77 -5.00
C VAL A 265 -17.90 -12.16 -5.56
N VAL A 266 -18.13 -11.86 -6.84
CA VAL A 266 -19.33 -12.26 -7.57
C VAL A 266 -18.96 -12.79 -8.94
N THR A 267 -19.58 -13.88 -9.36
CA THR A 267 -19.52 -14.34 -10.76
C THR A 267 -20.51 -13.54 -11.59
N VAL A 268 -20.03 -12.95 -12.67
CA VAL A 268 -20.82 -12.21 -13.66
C VAL A 268 -21.52 -13.23 -14.54
N ALA A 269 -22.85 -13.09 -14.69
CA ALA A 269 -23.66 -13.93 -15.56
C ALA A 269 -24.06 -13.21 -16.84
N LYS A 270 -24.28 -11.88 -16.76
CA LYS A 270 -24.63 -11.03 -17.90
C LYS A 270 -24.17 -9.61 -17.61
N PHE A 271 -23.84 -8.85 -18.65
CA PHE A 271 -23.65 -7.41 -18.52
C PHE A 271 -24.33 -6.63 -19.65
N THR A 272 -24.61 -5.35 -19.42
CA THR A 272 -24.94 -4.37 -20.46
C THR A 272 -24.13 -3.11 -20.23
N CYS A 273 -23.75 -2.43 -21.31
CA CYS A 273 -22.97 -1.20 -21.25
C CYS A 273 -23.76 -0.06 -21.87
N ASP A 274 -24.05 0.97 -21.08
CA ASP A 274 -24.79 2.14 -21.50
C ASP A 274 -23.87 3.36 -21.59
N LEU A 275 -23.95 4.07 -22.72
CA LEU A 275 -23.32 5.37 -22.92
C LEU A 275 -24.31 6.45 -22.50
N GLU A 276 -24.12 7.02 -21.31
CA GLU A 276 -24.98 8.08 -20.79
C GLU A 276 -24.59 9.48 -21.28
N HIS A 277 -25.53 10.42 -21.14
CA HIS A 277 -25.29 11.85 -21.38
C HIS A 277 -24.02 12.32 -20.67
N LYS A 278 -23.18 13.07 -21.41
CA LYS A 278 -21.86 13.58 -20.98
C LYS A 278 -20.73 12.53 -20.96
N SER A 279 -20.84 11.49 -21.79
CA SER A 279 -19.77 10.52 -22.03
C SER A 279 -19.38 9.70 -20.79
N LEU A 280 -20.33 9.48 -19.87
CA LEU A 280 -20.15 8.52 -18.79
C LEU A 280 -20.51 7.13 -19.31
N ILE A 281 -19.63 6.16 -19.07
CA ILE A 281 -19.88 4.76 -19.39
C ILE A 281 -20.41 4.10 -18.11
N ALA A 282 -21.61 3.54 -18.18
CA ALA A 282 -22.23 2.78 -17.11
C ALA A 282 -22.28 1.31 -17.47
N LEU A 283 -21.67 0.46 -16.64
CA LEU A 283 -21.67 -0.99 -16.80
C LEU A 283 -22.67 -1.59 -15.81
N HIS A 284 -23.71 -2.21 -16.34
CA HIS A 284 -24.72 -2.92 -15.57
C HIS A 284 -24.34 -4.40 -15.55
N VAL A 285 -23.93 -4.89 -14.38
CA VAL A 285 -23.47 -6.26 -14.18
C VAL A 285 -24.56 -7.04 -13.46
N THR A 286 -25.01 -8.14 -14.06
CA THR A 286 -25.93 -9.11 -13.45
C THR A 286 -25.11 -10.29 -12.96
N CYS A 287 -25.11 -10.52 -11.65
CA CYS A 287 -24.40 -11.64 -11.04
C CYS A 287 -25.17 -12.95 -11.25
N ALA A 288 -24.50 -14.09 -11.10
CA ALA A 288 -25.12 -15.43 -11.10
C ALA A 288 -26.26 -15.59 -10.09
N THR A 289 -26.26 -14.79 -9.03
CA THR A 289 -27.35 -14.73 -8.04
C THR A 289 -28.61 -13.99 -8.53
N GLY A 290 -28.64 -13.50 -9.77
CA GLY A 290 -29.70 -12.66 -10.34
C GLY A 290 -29.67 -11.20 -9.88
N LYS A 291 -28.77 -10.83 -8.95
CA LYS A 291 -28.63 -9.46 -8.47
C LYS A 291 -27.90 -8.60 -9.50
N THR A 292 -28.41 -7.41 -9.76
CA THR A 292 -27.80 -6.43 -10.66
C THR A 292 -27.04 -5.36 -9.88
N MET A 293 -25.92 -4.92 -10.43
CA MET A 293 -25.05 -3.89 -9.89
C MET A 293 -24.71 -2.91 -11.00
N ARG A 294 -24.68 -1.62 -10.69
CA ARG A 294 -24.33 -0.59 -11.67
C ARG A 294 -22.99 0.03 -11.31
N LEU A 295 -22.04 -0.11 -12.21
CA LEU A 295 -20.68 0.40 -12.08
C LEU A 295 -20.52 1.62 -12.98
N THR A 296 -19.98 2.70 -12.44
CA THR A 296 -19.73 3.92 -13.19
C THR A 296 -18.30 4.38 -12.99
N CYS A 297 -17.68 4.92 -14.03
CA CYS A 297 -16.33 5.47 -13.96
C CYS A 297 -16.38 7.00 -13.89
N SER A 298 -15.29 7.64 -13.44
CA SER A 298 -15.14 9.10 -13.60
C SER A 298 -15.06 9.49 -15.08
N SER A 299 -15.34 10.74 -15.41
CA SER A 299 -15.31 11.26 -16.79
C SER A 299 -13.91 11.37 -17.42
N ASN A 300 -12.84 10.92 -16.74
CA ASN A 300 -11.48 10.95 -17.26
C ASN A 300 -11.30 9.97 -18.45
N ALA A 301 -10.52 10.36 -19.46
CA ALA A 301 -10.18 9.55 -20.62
C ALA A 301 -9.56 8.20 -20.23
N THR A 302 -8.66 8.17 -19.25
CA THR A 302 -8.04 6.93 -18.76
C THR A 302 -9.10 5.94 -18.25
N THR A 303 -10.04 6.42 -17.43
CA THR A 303 -11.08 5.56 -16.87
C THR A 303 -12.09 5.09 -17.92
N LYS A 304 -12.33 5.86 -18.98
CA LYS A 304 -13.16 5.41 -20.12
C LYS A 304 -12.48 4.34 -20.97
N ARG A 305 -11.15 4.38 -21.07
CA ARG A 305 -10.37 3.31 -21.73
C ARG A 305 -10.49 2.04 -20.90
N THR A 306 -10.19 2.12 -19.61
CA THR A 306 -10.31 0.99 -18.68
C THR A 306 -11.71 0.37 -18.72
N MET A 307 -12.78 1.17 -18.76
CA MET A 307 -14.14 0.63 -18.82
C MET A 307 -14.45 -0.10 -20.14
N ARG A 308 -13.86 0.33 -21.25
CA ARG A 308 -13.95 -0.39 -22.54
C ARG A 308 -13.17 -1.70 -22.49
N ASP A 309 -11.93 -1.64 -22.01
CA ASP A 309 -11.10 -2.83 -21.82
C ASP A 309 -11.81 -3.88 -20.93
N TRP A 310 -12.60 -3.45 -19.95
CA TRP A 310 -13.41 -4.33 -19.09
C TRP A 310 -14.62 -4.93 -19.81
N VAL A 311 -15.26 -4.16 -20.69
CA VAL A 311 -16.38 -4.64 -21.52
C VAL A 311 -15.89 -5.72 -22.47
N ASP A 312 -14.78 -5.47 -23.16
CA ASP A 312 -14.18 -6.42 -24.10
C ASP A 312 -13.79 -7.71 -23.36
N HIS A 313 -13.11 -7.58 -22.22
CA HIS A 313 -12.73 -8.73 -21.37
C HIS A 313 -13.94 -9.55 -20.87
N LEU A 314 -15.04 -8.89 -20.49
CA LEU A 314 -16.26 -9.59 -20.07
C LEU A 314 -16.99 -10.25 -21.23
N GLN A 315 -16.94 -9.67 -22.43
CA GLN A 315 -17.50 -10.26 -23.63
C GLN A 315 -16.78 -11.59 -23.92
N ASP A 316 -15.45 -11.55 -23.99
CA ASP A 316 -14.61 -12.71 -24.26
C ASP A 316 -14.83 -13.81 -23.20
N ALA A 317 -14.83 -13.44 -21.92
CA ALA A 317 -14.97 -14.39 -20.82
C ALA A 317 -16.36 -15.05 -20.71
N LEU A 318 -17.42 -14.43 -21.26
CA LEU A 318 -18.78 -15.00 -21.24
C LEU A 318 -19.12 -15.78 -22.51
N GLU A 319 -18.43 -15.51 -23.63
CA GLU A 319 -18.59 -16.24 -24.89
C GLU A 319 -17.72 -17.51 -24.93
N ALA A 320 -16.64 -17.57 -24.14
CA ALA A 320 -15.82 -18.76 -24.02
C ALA A 320 -16.67 -19.98 -23.58
N PRO A 321 -16.58 -21.12 -24.27
CA PRO A 321 -17.30 -22.32 -23.88
C PRO A 321 -16.88 -22.74 -22.48
N ALA A 322 -17.84 -23.13 -21.64
CA ALA A 322 -17.56 -23.67 -20.31
C ALA A 322 -16.72 -24.93 -20.47
N SER A 323 -15.41 -24.81 -20.20
CA SER A 323 -14.45 -25.91 -20.26
C SER A 323 -14.51 -26.84 -19.06
#